data_AF-A0A2T0SUY9-F1
#
_entry.id   AF-A0A2T0SUY9-F1
#
_cell.length_a   1.000
_cell.length_b   1.000
_cell.length_c   1.000
_cell.angle_alpha   90.00
_cell.angle_beta   90.00
_cell.angle_gamma   90.00
#
_symmetry.space_group_name_H-M   'P 1'
#
loop_
_entity.id
_entity.type
_entity.pdbx_description
1 polymer ?
#
loop_
_entity_poly.entity_id
_entity_poly.type
_entity_poly.pdbx_seq_one_letter_code
_entity_poly.pdbx_strand_id
1 'polypeptide(L)'
;MRNNAVELHYAELPADDVSERSGYRVTTPVRTIIDIAANAHDEDQLARAIDEARRGGLVTNRRLRSRAETLDPRAALYIERAIQQAETP
;
A
#
# COMPACT_ATOMS: atom_id res chain seq x y z
N MET A 1 17.55 1.10 22.19
CA MET A 1 18.54 0.55 21.25
C MET A 1 17.88 0.52 19.87
N ARG A 2 18.37 1.28 18.89
CA ARG A 2 17.91 1.18 17.49
C ARG A 2 18.71 0.08 16.82
N ASN A 3 18.04 -0.87 16.17
CA ASN A 3 18.67 -1.93 15.37
C ASN A 3 18.65 -1.49 13.91
N ASN A 4 19.79 -1.50 13.22
CA ASN A 4 19.91 -1.07 11.82
C ASN A 4 19.14 -1.96 10.83
N ALA A 5 18.69 -3.14 11.24
CA ALA A 5 17.86 -4.02 10.42
C ALA A 5 16.35 -3.73 10.54
N VAL A 6 15.94 -2.75 11.34
CA VAL A 6 14.53 -2.44 11.60
C VAL A 6 14.28 -0.95 11.40
N GLU A 7 13.36 -0.64 10.50
CA GLU A 7 12.83 0.72 10.35
C GLU A 7 11.47 0.82 11.05
N LEU A 8 11.28 1.90 11.82
CA LEU A 8 10.04 2.16 12.55
C LEU A 8 9.28 3.28 11.87
N HIS A 9 8.09 2.96 11.37
CA HIS A 9 7.13 3.91 10.83
C HIS A 9 6.00 4.11 11.85
N TYR A 10 5.61 5.37 12.07
CA TYR A 10 4.58 5.73 13.04
C TYR A 10 3.40 6.38 12.31
N ALA A 11 2.21 5.86 12.56
CA ALA A 11 0.95 6.41 12.08
C ALA A 11 -0.19 5.97 13.00
N GLU A 12 -1.24 6.78 13.07
CA GLU A 12 -2.51 6.32 13.62
C GLU A 12 -3.22 5.43 12.58
N LEU A 13 -3.53 4.20 12.97
CA LEU A 13 -4.16 3.21 12.10
C LEU A 13 -5.62 2.98 12.52
N PRO A 14 -6.60 3.37 11.69
CA PRO A 14 -7.99 2.98 11.89
C PRO A 14 -8.16 1.46 11.90
N ALA A 15 -9.17 0.96 12.60
CA ALA A 15 -9.44 -0.49 12.68
C ALA A 15 -9.61 -1.13 11.28
N ASP A 16 -10.25 -0.43 10.35
CA ASP A 16 -10.46 -0.88 8.97
C ASP A 16 -9.18 -1.03 8.14
N ASP A 17 -8.08 -0.42 8.59
CA ASP A 17 -6.76 -0.51 7.95
C ASP A 17 -5.90 -1.64 8.53
N VAL A 18 -6.41 -2.35 9.55
CA VAL A 18 -5.69 -3.39 10.28
C VAL A 18 -6.38 -4.75 10.08
N SER A 19 -5.59 -5.80 9.99
CA SER A 19 -6.05 -7.19 9.98
C SER A 19 -5.35 -7.98 11.08
N GLU A 20 -6.09 -8.88 11.72
CA GLU A 20 -5.54 -9.79 12.72
C GLU A 20 -5.01 -11.06 12.05
N ARG A 21 -3.83 -11.48 12.48
CA ARG A 21 -3.23 -12.78 12.23
C ARG A 21 -3.00 -13.46 13.57
N SER A 22 -2.71 -14.75 13.57
CA SER A 22 -2.52 -15.53 14.80
C SER A 22 -1.47 -14.92 15.73
N GLY A 23 -1.92 -14.12 16.71
CA GLY A 23 -1.10 -13.46 17.73
C GLY A 23 -0.55 -12.07 17.37
N TYR A 24 -0.91 -11.48 16.22
CA TYR A 24 -0.39 -10.15 15.84
C TYR A 24 -1.31 -9.41 14.86
N ARG A 25 -1.10 -8.09 14.76
CA ARG A 25 -1.84 -7.20 13.86
C ARG A 25 -0.93 -6.75 12.72
N VAL A 26 -1.49 -6.70 11.52
CA VAL A 26 -0.81 -6.22 10.30
C VAL A 26 -1.70 -5.20 9.60
N THR A 27 -1.14 -4.39 8.71
CA THR A 27 -1.96 -3.57 7.82
C THR A 27 -2.70 -4.45 6.81
N THR A 28 -3.90 -4.02 6.38
CA THR A 28 -4.61 -4.66 5.27
C THR A 28 -3.80 -4.50 3.98
N PRO A 29 -3.95 -5.38 2.97
CA PRO A 29 -3.23 -5.23 1.69
C PRO A 29 -3.43 -3.86 1.03
N VAL A 30 -4.65 -3.29 1.12
CA VAL A 30 -4.95 -1.94 0.63
C VAL A 30 -4.12 -0.91 1.39
N ARG A 31 -4.09 -0.99 2.72
CA ARG A 31 -3.32 -0.06 3.55
C ARG A 31 -1.81 -0.20 3.30
N THR A 32 -1.29 -1.42 3.21
CA THR A 32 0.13 -1.68 2.93
C THR A 32 0.57 -1.04 1.61
N ILE A 33 -0.21 -1.18 0.54
CA ILE A 33 0.12 -0.56 -0.76
C ILE A 33 0.12 0.97 -0.65
N ILE A 34 -0.81 1.56 0.09
CA ILE A 34 -0.87 3.02 0.29
C ILE A 34 0.33 3.51 1.12
N ASP A 35 0.67 2.80 2.19
CA ASP A 35 1.85 3.13 3.02
C ASP A 35 3.13 3.03 2.19
N ILE A 36 3.26 2.02 1.33
CA ILE A 36 4.38 1.91 0.39
C ILE A 36 4.35 3.09 -0.59
N ALA A 37 3.21 3.40 -1.22
CA ALA A 37 3.11 4.49 -2.20
C ALA A 37 3.46 5.88 -1.61
N ALA A 38 3.16 6.12 -0.33
CA ALA A 38 3.54 7.35 0.36
C ALA A 38 5.07 7.48 0.51
N ASN A 39 5.77 6.36 0.70
CA ASN A 39 7.20 6.29 1.06
C ASN A 39 8.11 5.79 -0.07
N ALA A 40 7.56 5.21 -1.15
CA ALA A 40 8.33 4.52 -2.18
C ALA A 40 9.01 5.50 -3.13
N HIS A 41 10.25 5.16 -3.48
CA HIS A 41 11.02 5.82 -4.53
C HIS A 41 11.06 5.01 -5.84
N ASP A 42 10.52 3.78 -5.85
CA ASP A 42 10.54 2.85 -6.97
C ASP A 42 9.11 2.58 -7.47
N GLU A 43 8.73 3.27 -8.55
CA GLU A 43 7.40 3.14 -9.17
C GLU A 43 7.20 1.76 -9.84
N ASP A 44 8.26 1.12 -10.34
CA ASP A 44 8.21 -0.21 -10.98
C ASP A 44 7.91 -1.31 -9.95
N GLN A 45 8.52 -1.22 -8.77
CA GLN A 45 8.23 -2.13 -7.67
C GLN A 45 6.78 -1.97 -7.18
N LEU A 46 6.29 -0.73 -7.08
CA LEU A 46 4.91 -0.45 -6.69
C LEU A 46 3.92 -1.01 -7.72
N ALA A 47 4.17 -0.81 -9.02
CA ALA A 47 3.32 -1.32 -10.10
C ALA A 47 3.22 -2.84 -10.06
N ARG A 48 4.34 -3.55 -9.87
CA ARG A 48 4.38 -5.00 -9.71
C ARG A 48 3.59 -5.46 -8.49
N ALA A 49 3.77 -4.83 -7.34
CA ALA A 49 3.05 -5.18 -6.11
C ALA A 49 1.53 -5.01 -6.26
N ILE A 50 1.10 -3.93 -6.93
CA ILE A 50 -0.32 -3.68 -7.21
C ILE A 50 -0.89 -4.77 -8.14
N ASP A 51 -0.19 -5.11 -9.22
CA ASP A 51 -0.67 -6.13 -10.16
C ASP A 51 -0.72 -7.53 -9.52
N GLU A 52 0.30 -7.93 -8.75
CA GLU A 52 0.29 -9.18 -7.99
C GLU A 52 -0.87 -9.25 -7.00
N ALA A 53 -1.07 -8.20 -6.20
CA ALA A 53 -2.16 -8.15 -5.23
C ALA A 53 -3.54 -8.16 -5.90
N ARG A 54 -3.68 -7.52 -7.06
CA ARG A 54 -4.91 -7.51 -7.85
C ARG A 54 -5.20 -8.89 -8.45
N ARG A 55 -4.20 -9.54 -9.05
CA ARG A 55 -4.32 -10.92 -9.58
C ARG A 55 -4.68 -11.92 -8.48
N GLY A 56 -4.16 -11.72 -7.26
CA GLY A 56 -4.50 -12.51 -6.08
C GLY A 56 -5.86 -12.17 -5.45
N GLY A 57 -6.60 -11.19 -5.97
CA GLY A 57 -7.90 -10.78 -5.44
C GLY A 57 -7.84 -10.05 -4.08
N LEU A 58 -6.65 -9.61 -3.66
CA LEU A 58 -6.44 -8.94 -2.37
C LEU A 58 -6.88 -7.47 -2.40
N VAL A 59 -6.83 -6.85 -3.58
CA VAL A 59 -7.15 -5.43 -3.80
C VAL A 59 -7.88 -5.22 -5.12
N THR A 60 -8.49 -4.03 -5.27
CA THR A 60 -9.01 -3.55 -6.55
C THR A 60 -8.52 -2.12 -6.79
N ASN A 61 -8.32 -1.73 -8.06
CA ASN A 61 -7.89 -0.37 -8.42
C ASN A 61 -8.85 0.68 -7.83
N ARG A 62 -10.16 0.41 -7.87
CA ARG A 62 -11.19 1.27 -7.26
C ARG A 62 -10.97 1.47 -5.76
N ARG A 63 -10.70 0.38 -5.02
CA ARG A 63 -10.50 0.45 -3.56
C ARG A 63 -9.18 1.15 -3.20
N LEU A 64 -8.12 0.92 -3.97
CA LEU A 64 -6.85 1.62 -3.81
C LEU A 64 -7.00 3.13 -4.02
N ARG A 65 -7.60 3.55 -5.15
CA ARG A 65 -7.86 4.97 -5.45
C ARG A 65 -8.65 5.65 -4.35
N SER A 66 -9.84 5.11 -4.04
CA SER A 66 -10.74 5.71 -3.04
C SER A 66 -10.09 5.80 -1.66
N ARG A 67 -9.33 4.79 -1.24
CA ARG A 67 -8.69 4.81 0.09
C ARG A 67 -7.47 5.74 0.11
N ALA A 68 -6.69 5.79 -0.96
CA ALA A 68 -5.52 6.68 -1.06
C ALA A 68 -5.92 8.16 -1.01
N GLU A 69 -7.00 8.53 -1.72
CA GLU A 69 -7.57 9.89 -1.67
C GLU A 69 -7.89 10.35 -0.24
N THR A 70 -8.34 9.42 0.62
CA THR A 70 -8.68 9.73 2.02
C THR A 70 -7.47 9.77 2.95
N LEU A 71 -6.38 9.09 2.61
CA LEU A 71 -5.23 8.90 3.51
C LEU A 71 -4.10 9.87 3.20
N ASP A 72 -3.70 9.99 1.93
CA ASP A 72 -2.53 10.75 1.55
C ASP A 72 -2.56 11.13 0.05
N PRO A 73 -2.59 12.44 -0.31
CA PRO A 73 -2.61 12.89 -1.71
C PRO A 73 -1.38 12.46 -2.53
N ARG A 74 -0.21 12.33 -1.90
CA ARG A 74 1.01 11.87 -2.56
C ARG A 74 0.90 10.38 -2.89
N ALA A 75 0.42 9.56 -1.95
CA ALA A 75 0.14 8.15 -2.20
C ALA A 75 -0.90 7.96 -3.32
N ALA A 76 -1.94 8.79 -3.36
CA ALA A 76 -2.96 8.76 -4.42
C ALA A 76 -2.34 8.97 -5.82
N LEU A 77 -1.44 9.95 -5.95
CA LEU A 77 -0.70 10.20 -7.20
C LEU A 77 0.12 8.99 -7.63
N TYR A 78 0.90 8.39 -6.72
CA TYR A 78 1.77 7.25 -7.05
C TYR A 78 0.98 5.99 -7.36
N ILE A 79 -0.14 5.77 -6.66
CA ILE A 79 -1.06 4.67 -6.98
C ILE A 79 -1.62 4.82 -8.38
N GLU A 80 -2.02 6.03 -8.79
CA GLU A 80 -2.55 6.26 -10.13
C GLU A 80 -1.49 5.97 -11.20
N ARG A 81 -0.25 6.45 -11.02
CA ARG A 81 0.86 6.17 -11.93
C ARG A 81 1.16 4.68 -12.04
N ALA A 82 1.27 4.00 -10.90
CA ALA A 82 1.59 2.58 -10.85
C ALA A 82 0.49 1.71 -11.48
N ILE A 83 -0.78 2.10 -11.34
CA ILE A 83 -1.90 1.44 -12.03
C ILE A 83 -1.79 1.61 -13.54
N GLN A 84 -1.53 2.83 -14.04
CA GLN A 84 -1.38 3.09 -15.47
C GLN A 84 -0.22 2.30 -16.08
N GLN A 85 0.89 2.20 -15.34
CA GLN A 85 2.04 1.39 -15.74
C GLN A 85 1.70 -0.10 -15.80
N ALA A 86 1.01 -0.64 -14.79
CA ALA A 86 0.61 -2.05 -14.77
C ALA A 86 -0.42 -2.42 -15.86
N GLU A 87 -1.16 -1.45 -16.37
CA GLU A 87 -2.10 -1.63 -17.49
C GLU A 87 -1.42 -1.53 -18.87
N THR A 88 -0.17 -1.04 -18.92
CA THR A 88 0.62 -0.98 -20.15
C THR A 88 1.39 -2.30 -20.33
N PRO A 89 1.15 -3.05 -21.43
CA PRO A 89 1.72 -4.38 -21.64
C PRO A 89 3.24 -4.38 -21.90
#